data_AF-A0A5C9B8I3-F1
#
_entry.id   AF-A0A5C9B8I3-F1
#
_cell.length_a   1.000
_cell.length_b   1.000
_cell.length_c   1.000
_cell.angle_alpha   90.00
_cell.angle_beta   90.00
_cell.angle_gamma   90.00
#
_symmetry.space_group_name_H-M   'P 1'
#
loop_
_entity.id
_entity.type
_entity.pdbx_description
1 polymer ?
#
loop_
_entity_poly.entity_id
_entity_poly.type
_entity_poly.pdbx_seq_one_letter_code
_entity_poly.pdbx_strand_id
1 'polypeptide(L)'
;MTREKVSSGLVSGLYGQRQRIEREVQGTVPKMLEAVEKKIAEFSEAGTFADRFWPIPVYKPRTQLFPQEISTDENGLTVVLGLNVAALDPRKTPKQPEVVQLKTTLPDDLSSNKALQAGLLPDVLEPLTDLLIKSDLARINLLDIPGNTYAKFADREFLAEAIPELKRFGDAEFSSELSLGEGIHVEDISEKDGPTRVQFHVPKLVITTSVISGGAVVSGESRLEKPVVVFEFDLKQNGFAELLQPDSQTRAIRFGWDSEPVGTLKSRFADGYQAENPKIDNDLVHARLMECWKAWTGLVAVTTAKVPDLDFGLTKLRLSKAGWDAPHLYATFTPPGVKLTNLTEVDFVYETKGPYSDWSNAKYKLEPGKSHDFDISYPLTYRRNGEIYTLAPGSHSEFRVPLKGGDPRLFQARDMP
;
A
#
# COMPACT_ATOMS: atom_id res chain seq x y z
N MET A 1 30.74 -24.59 30.52
CA MET A 1 29.28 -24.35 30.66
C MET A 1 28.63 -24.69 29.33
N THR A 2 27.60 -25.53 29.31
CA THR A 2 26.92 -25.96 28.08
C THR A 2 25.84 -24.95 27.65
N ARG A 3 25.67 -24.81 26.33
CA ARG A 3 24.72 -23.89 25.67
C ARG A 3 23.28 -24.04 26.21
N GLU A 4 22.88 -25.25 26.60
CA GLU A 4 21.58 -25.57 27.21
C GLU A 4 21.38 -25.00 28.62
N LYS A 5 22.43 -24.91 29.45
CA LYS A 5 22.32 -24.33 30.80
C LYS A 5 22.23 -22.81 30.77
N VAL A 6 22.81 -22.17 29.75
CA VAL A 6 22.72 -20.73 29.53
C VAL A 6 21.38 -20.36 28.90
N SER A 7 20.88 -21.13 27.93
CA SER A 7 19.55 -20.91 27.35
C SER A 7 18.42 -21.18 28.35
N SER A 8 18.48 -22.26 29.14
CA SER A 8 17.48 -22.51 30.19
C SER A 8 17.55 -21.50 31.35
N GLY A 9 18.74 -21.02 31.70
CA GLY A 9 18.93 -19.95 32.69
C GLY A 9 18.40 -18.59 32.22
N LEU A 10 18.58 -18.24 30.94
CA LEU A 10 18.01 -17.04 30.32
C LEU A 10 16.49 -17.14 30.18
N VAL A 11 15.98 -18.27 29.71
CA VAL A 11 14.52 -18.48 29.54
C VAL A 11 13.81 -18.52 30.89
N SER A 12 14.35 -19.19 31.91
CA SER A 12 13.76 -19.18 33.26
C SER A 12 13.86 -17.81 33.95
N GLY A 13 14.94 -17.06 33.70
CA GLY A 13 15.08 -15.67 34.17
C GLY A 13 14.09 -14.70 33.50
N LEU A 14 13.79 -14.91 32.22
CA LEU A 14 12.78 -14.14 31.46
C LEU A 14 11.35 -14.46 31.93
N TYR A 15 11.04 -15.73 32.20
CA TYR A 15 9.74 -16.13 32.78
C TYR A 15 9.52 -15.55 34.19
N GLY A 16 10.56 -15.49 35.03
CA GLY A 16 10.49 -14.85 36.36
C GLY A 16 10.36 -13.32 36.30
N GLN A 17 10.66 -12.71 35.15
CA GLN A 17 10.53 -11.27 34.91
C GLN A 17 9.35 -10.92 34.01
N ARG A 18 8.47 -11.86 33.67
CA ARG A 18 7.33 -11.65 32.76
C ARG A 18 6.51 -10.41 33.11
N GLN A 19 6.10 -10.23 34.37
CA GLN A 19 5.35 -9.03 34.79
C GLN A 19 6.14 -7.73 34.69
N ARG A 20 7.48 -7.78 34.77
CA ARG A 20 8.36 -6.62 34.62
C ARG A 20 8.57 -6.29 33.13
N ILE A 21 8.79 -7.32 32.31
CA ILE A 21 8.88 -7.20 30.85
C ILE A 21 7.55 -6.72 30.28
N GLU A 22 6.42 -7.27 30.70
CA GLU A 22 5.08 -6.79 30.32
C GLU A 22 4.89 -5.31 30.70
N ARG A 23 5.34 -4.87 31.87
CA ARG A 23 5.28 -3.44 32.28
C ARG A 23 6.24 -2.55 31.48
N GLU A 24 7.43 -3.04 31.16
CA GLU A 24 8.45 -2.31 30.41
C GLU A 24 8.09 -2.25 28.92
N VAL A 25 7.49 -3.32 28.38
CA VAL A 25 6.84 -3.39 27.07
C VAL A 25 5.64 -2.45 27.05
N GLN A 26 4.73 -2.48 28.03
CA GLN A 26 3.62 -1.51 28.12
C GLN A 26 4.10 -0.05 28.20
N GLY A 27 5.26 0.21 28.81
CA GLY A 27 5.88 1.55 28.82
C GLY A 27 6.63 1.93 27.53
N THR A 28 7.04 0.94 26.74
CA THR A 28 7.79 1.12 25.48
C THR A 28 6.90 1.08 24.25
N VAL A 29 5.78 0.35 24.31
CA VAL A 29 4.78 0.22 23.25
C VAL A 29 4.26 1.58 22.81
N PRO A 30 3.93 2.55 23.69
CA PRO A 30 3.55 3.88 23.24
C PRO A 30 4.63 4.58 22.41
N LYS A 31 5.91 4.41 22.75
CA LYS A 31 7.03 5.00 22.00
C LYS A 31 7.30 4.26 20.68
N MET A 32 7.15 2.94 20.67
CA MET A 32 7.21 2.14 19.45
C MET A 32 6.02 2.46 18.55
N LEU A 33 4.83 2.66 19.12
CA LEU A 33 3.63 3.07 18.43
C LEU A 33 3.80 4.48 17.87
N GLU A 34 4.31 5.44 18.63
CA GLU A 34 4.68 6.77 18.11
C GLU A 34 5.72 6.69 16.99
N ALA A 35 6.70 5.80 17.10
CA ALA A 35 7.69 5.59 16.04
C ALA A 35 7.08 4.92 14.80
N VAL A 36 6.18 3.96 14.98
CA VAL A 36 5.44 3.27 13.90
C VAL A 36 4.44 4.24 13.28
N GLU A 37 3.67 4.99 14.05
CA GLU A 37 2.77 6.06 13.60
C GLU A 37 3.55 7.15 12.87
N LYS A 38 4.69 7.60 13.39
CA LYS A 38 5.55 8.56 12.70
C LYS A 38 6.10 7.97 11.40
N LYS A 39 6.48 6.70 11.37
CA LYS A 39 6.95 6.05 10.13
C LYS A 39 5.82 5.84 9.13
N ILE A 40 4.66 5.37 9.57
CA ILE A 40 3.43 5.26 8.77
C ILE A 40 3.01 6.66 8.28
N ALA A 41 3.15 7.69 9.11
CA ALA A 41 2.87 9.08 8.78
C ALA A 41 3.89 9.63 7.78
N GLU A 42 5.18 9.35 7.92
CA GLU A 42 6.22 9.65 6.93
C GLU A 42 5.96 8.91 5.60
N PHE A 43 5.48 7.66 5.66
CA PHE A 43 4.96 6.92 4.49
C PHE A 43 3.68 7.58 3.92
N SER A 44 2.88 8.26 4.74
CA SER A 44 1.66 8.98 4.35
C SER A 44 1.91 10.40 3.84
N GLU A 45 2.94 11.10 4.32
CA GLU A 45 3.39 12.42 3.82
C GLU A 45 4.07 12.26 2.44
N ALA A 46 4.63 11.08 2.16
CA ALA A 46 4.98 10.64 0.81
C ALA A 46 3.75 10.20 -0.03
N GLY A 47 2.53 10.43 0.48
CA GLY A 47 1.25 10.35 -0.22
C GLY A 47 0.74 8.97 -0.60
N THR A 48 1.17 7.84 0.01
CA THR A 48 1.14 6.62 -0.81
C THR A 48 1.04 5.21 -0.19
N PHE A 49 0.05 4.96 0.69
CA PHE A 49 -0.58 3.62 0.73
C PHE A 49 -2.10 3.73 0.60
N ALA A 50 -2.82 4.26 1.60
CA ALA A 50 -4.26 4.52 1.49
C ALA A 50 -4.62 5.42 0.30
N ASP A 51 -3.76 6.40 -0.02
CA ASP A 51 -3.91 7.27 -1.18
C ASP A 51 -3.72 6.58 -2.54
N ARG A 52 -2.90 5.51 -2.58
CA ARG A 52 -2.64 4.69 -3.78
C ARG A 52 -3.70 3.61 -3.99
N PHE A 53 -4.32 3.14 -2.91
CA PHE A 53 -5.38 2.14 -2.92
C PHE A 53 -6.78 2.73 -3.01
N TRP A 54 -6.93 4.05 -2.99
CA TRP A 54 -8.21 4.73 -3.21
C TRP A 54 -8.49 4.79 -4.71
N PRO A 55 -9.30 3.87 -5.27
CA PRO A 55 -9.32 3.65 -6.72
C PRO A 55 -10.22 4.68 -7.44
N ILE A 56 -10.96 5.50 -6.69
CA ILE A 56 -11.97 6.42 -7.23
C ILE A 56 -11.64 7.89 -6.96
N PRO A 57 -12.02 8.80 -7.86
CA PRO A 57 -11.75 10.23 -7.73
C PRO A 57 -12.75 10.91 -6.77
N VAL A 58 -12.97 10.38 -5.56
CA VAL A 58 -13.84 11.01 -4.55
C VAL A 58 -13.06 11.39 -3.30
N TYR A 59 -13.71 12.13 -2.42
CA TYR A 59 -13.15 12.56 -1.14
C TYR A 59 -12.57 11.41 -0.31
N LYS A 60 -11.41 11.64 0.31
CA LYS A 60 -10.74 10.68 1.20
C LYS A 60 -11.03 11.01 2.66
N PRO A 61 -11.53 10.05 3.46
CA PRO A 61 -11.87 10.31 4.85
C PRO A 61 -10.63 10.58 5.70
N ARG A 62 -10.79 11.42 6.74
CA ARG A 62 -9.75 11.61 7.75
C ARG A 62 -9.75 10.42 8.71
N THR A 63 -8.59 9.81 8.89
CA THR A 63 -8.44 8.61 9.72
C THR A 63 -7.41 8.80 10.82
N GLN A 64 -7.56 8.05 11.90
CA GLN A 64 -6.62 8.00 13.02
C GLN A 64 -6.49 6.54 13.49
N LEU A 65 -5.26 6.04 13.58
CA LEU A 65 -4.99 4.72 14.14
C LEU A 65 -4.99 4.78 15.67
N PHE A 66 -5.37 3.68 16.32
CA PHE A 66 -5.26 3.53 17.77
C PHE A 66 -4.99 2.06 18.12
N PRO A 67 -4.29 1.77 19.23
CA PRO A 67 -4.06 0.39 19.65
C PRO A 67 -5.37 -0.20 20.20
N GLN A 68 -5.83 -1.28 19.59
CA GLN A 68 -7.05 -2.00 19.99
C GLN A 68 -6.72 -3.19 20.89
N GLU A 69 -5.68 -3.95 20.52
CA GLU A 69 -5.23 -5.11 21.28
C GLU A 69 -3.70 -5.21 21.25
N ILE A 70 -3.12 -5.64 22.37
CA ILE A 70 -1.70 -5.93 22.49
C ILE A 70 -1.59 -7.30 23.14
N SER A 71 -0.94 -8.24 22.45
CA SER A 71 -0.67 -9.58 22.96
C SER A 71 0.84 -9.87 22.96
N THR A 72 1.28 -10.71 23.89
CA THR A 72 2.69 -11.09 24.01
C THR A 72 2.76 -12.57 24.35
N ASP A 73 3.59 -13.29 23.60
CA ASP A 73 3.80 -14.73 23.75
C ASP A 73 5.28 -15.10 23.63
N GLU A 74 5.58 -16.39 23.45
CA GLU A 74 6.95 -16.90 23.30
C GLU A 74 7.63 -16.51 21.99
N ASN A 75 6.85 -16.08 20.99
CA ASN A 75 7.35 -15.69 19.68
C ASN A 75 7.51 -14.17 19.55
N GLY A 76 6.77 -13.36 20.31
CA GLY A 76 7.03 -11.92 20.38
C GLY A 76 5.87 -11.07 20.88
N LEU A 77 5.77 -9.87 20.32
CA LEU A 77 4.76 -8.85 20.61
C LEU A 77 3.91 -8.65 19.35
N THR A 78 2.60 -8.78 19.48
CA THR A 78 1.64 -8.45 18.43
C THR A 78 0.80 -7.25 18.88
N VAL A 79 0.65 -6.27 18.00
CA VAL A 79 -0.19 -5.08 18.22
C VAL A 79 -1.23 -5.02 17.11
N VAL A 80 -2.50 -5.08 17.50
CA VAL A 80 -3.63 -4.87 16.60
C VAL A 80 -4.05 -3.41 16.70
N LEU A 81 -4.10 -2.74 15.56
CA LEU A 81 -4.54 -1.35 15.47
C LEU A 81 -5.97 -1.28 14.96
N GLY A 82 -6.80 -0.51 15.65
CA GLY A 82 -8.08 -0.05 15.16
C GLY A 82 -7.95 1.23 14.34
N LEU A 83 -8.95 1.50 13.51
CA LEU A 83 -9.04 2.70 12.68
C LEU A 83 -10.26 3.53 13.11
N ASN A 84 -10.00 4.73 13.64
CA ASN A 84 -11.03 5.74 13.83
C ASN A 84 -11.18 6.56 12.54
N VAL A 85 -12.42 6.81 12.15
CA VAL A 85 -12.74 7.60 10.96
C VAL A 85 -13.62 8.76 11.38
N ALA A 86 -13.20 9.98 11.05
CA ALA A 86 -13.96 11.16 11.42
C ALA A 86 -15.29 11.20 10.65
N ALA A 87 -16.37 11.59 11.34
CA ALA A 87 -17.60 11.96 10.67
C ALA A 87 -17.33 13.15 9.74
N LEU A 88 -17.79 13.03 8.50
CA LEU A 88 -17.43 13.96 7.44
C LEU A 88 -18.43 15.12 7.29
N ASP A 89 -19.67 14.88 7.70
CA ASP A 89 -20.69 15.92 7.84
C ASP A 89 -21.00 16.15 9.34
N PRO A 90 -20.66 17.32 9.90
CA PRO A 90 -20.97 17.65 11.30
C PRO A 90 -22.49 17.67 11.58
N ARG A 91 -23.33 17.80 10.54
CA ARG A 91 -24.80 17.80 10.65
C ARG A 91 -25.39 16.40 10.68
N LYS A 92 -24.70 15.43 10.09
CA LYS A 92 -25.07 14.00 10.06
C LYS A 92 -24.19 13.14 10.96
N THR A 93 -23.42 13.76 11.86
CA THR A 93 -22.54 13.04 12.77
C THR A 93 -23.37 12.14 13.69
N PRO A 94 -23.09 10.83 13.75
CA PRO A 94 -23.82 9.93 14.63
C PRO A 94 -23.61 10.33 16.09
N LYS A 95 -24.65 10.17 16.92
CA LYS A 95 -24.63 10.56 18.34
C LYS A 95 -23.61 9.76 19.17
N GLN A 96 -23.22 8.59 18.67
CA GLN A 96 -22.20 7.71 19.24
C GLN A 96 -21.33 7.15 18.11
N PRO A 97 -20.06 6.82 18.38
CA PRO A 97 -19.23 6.12 17.40
C PRO A 97 -19.88 4.81 16.95
N GLU A 98 -20.01 4.63 15.64
CA GLU A 98 -20.42 3.35 15.06
C GLU A 98 -19.20 2.42 15.04
N VAL A 99 -19.31 1.28 15.70
CA VAL A 99 -18.25 0.26 15.67
C VAL A 99 -18.55 -0.70 14.54
N VAL A 100 -17.69 -0.70 13.53
CA VAL A 100 -17.77 -1.64 12.41
C VAL A 100 -16.79 -2.79 12.67
N GLN A 101 -17.32 -4.01 12.75
CA GLN A 101 -16.51 -5.21 12.79
C GLN A 101 -16.23 -5.66 11.36
N LEU A 102 -14.95 -5.79 11.00
CA LEU A 102 -14.56 -6.29 9.69
C LEU A 102 -14.99 -7.76 9.56
N LYS A 103 -15.38 -8.16 8.34
CA LYS A 103 -15.77 -9.54 8.01
C LYS A 103 -14.62 -10.50 8.26
N THR A 104 -13.41 -10.05 7.93
CA THR A 104 -12.17 -10.75 8.16
C THR A 104 -11.76 -10.77 9.63
N THR A 105 -11.51 -11.97 10.15
CA THR A 105 -10.80 -12.19 11.41
C THR A 105 -9.29 -12.21 11.19
N LEU A 106 -8.54 -11.60 12.10
CA LEU A 106 -7.10 -11.74 12.11
C LEU A 106 -6.69 -13.21 12.34
N PRO A 107 -5.60 -13.70 11.73
CA PRO A 107 -5.06 -15.03 12.02
C PRO A 107 -4.75 -15.17 13.52
N ASP A 108 -5.03 -16.34 14.09
CA ASP A 108 -4.73 -16.63 15.50
C ASP A 108 -3.21 -16.65 15.80
N ASP A 109 -2.37 -16.86 14.77
CA ASP A 109 -0.92 -16.98 14.88
C ASP A 109 -0.16 -15.89 14.10
N LEU A 110 -0.50 -14.63 14.37
CA LEU A 110 0.29 -13.47 13.93
C LEU A 110 1.72 -13.46 14.50
N SER A 111 2.01 -14.32 15.48
CA SER A 111 3.26 -14.36 16.24
C SER A 111 4.34 -15.25 15.62
N SER A 112 3.98 -16.20 14.74
CA SER A 112 4.88 -17.27 14.25
C SER A 112 6.18 -16.79 13.58
N ASN A 113 6.26 -15.52 13.17
CA ASN A 113 7.40 -14.98 12.46
C ASN A 113 8.37 -14.23 13.39
N LYS A 114 9.65 -14.62 13.39
CA LYS A 114 10.72 -13.97 14.20
C LYS A 114 11.21 -12.65 13.58
N ALA A 115 10.36 -12.00 12.80
CA ALA A 115 10.65 -10.80 12.03
C ALA A 115 9.61 -9.72 12.38
N LEU A 116 9.93 -8.45 12.09
CA LEU A 116 8.93 -7.39 12.20
C LEU A 116 7.98 -7.53 11.00
N GLN A 117 6.70 -7.78 11.26
CA GLN A 117 5.68 -7.82 10.22
C GLN A 117 4.66 -6.71 10.47
N ALA A 118 4.33 -5.97 9.43
CA ALA A 118 3.22 -5.02 9.41
C ALA A 118 2.20 -5.50 8.39
N GLY A 119 0.91 -5.43 8.72
CA GLY A 119 -0.16 -5.85 7.82
C GLY A 119 -1.36 -4.91 7.82
N LEU A 120 -2.13 -4.96 6.73
CA LEU A 120 -3.38 -4.25 6.54
C LEU A 120 -4.45 -5.25 6.09
N LEU A 121 -5.67 -5.10 6.62
CA LEU A 121 -6.85 -5.81 6.16
C LEU A 121 -7.52 -5.02 5.02
N PRO A 122 -7.51 -5.51 3.77
CA PRO A 122 -8.08 -4.79 2.63
C PRO A 122 -9.59 -4.60 2.73
N ASP A 123 -10.27 -5.48 3.47
CA ASP A 123 -11.68 -5.40 3.87
C ASP A 123 -12.07 -4.07 4.53
N VAL A 124 -11.09 -3.27 4.99
CA VAL A 124 -11.36 -1.92 5.53
C VAL A 124 -11.91 -0.95 4.48
N LEU A 125 -11.71 -1.22 3.19
CA LEU A 125 -12.16 -0.32 2.11
C LEU A 125 -13.70 -0.28 1.97
N GLU A 126 -14.38 -1.41 2.15
CA GLU A 126 -15.84 -1.50 2.08
C GLU A 126 -16.52 -0.56 3.10
N PRO A 127 -16.26 -0.65 4.42
CA PRO A 127 -16.90 0.23 5.39
C PRO A 127 -16.46 1.69 5.27
N LEU A 128 -15.24 1.97 4.80
CA LEU A 128 -14.79 3.34 4.54
C LEU A 128 -15.56 3.98 3.39
N THR A 129 -15.81 3.23 2.31
CA THR A 129 -16.57 3.71 1.17
C THR A 129 -18.07 3.80 1.49
N ASP A 130 -18.62 2.86 2.25
CA ASP A 130 -19.99 2.93 2.77
C ASP A 130 -20.22 4.18 3.64
N LEU A 131 -19.25 4.56 4.47
CA LEU A 131 -19.34 5.79 5.26
C LEU A 131 -19.46 7.03 4.37
N LEU A 132 -18.72 7.08 3.26
CA LEU A 132 -18.80 8.19 2.29
C LEU A 132 -20.14 8.21 1.56
N ILE A 133 -20.66 7.03 1.20
CA ILE A 133 -21.99 6.89 0.56
C ILE A 133 -23.07 7.39 1.51
N LYS A 134 -23.09 6.91 2.76
CA LYS A 134 -24.04 7.35 3.80
C LYS A 134 -23.92 8.85 4.10
N SER A 135 -22.72 9.41 3.99
CA SER A 135 -22.46 10.84 4.21
C SER A 135 -22.79 11.72 3.00
N ASP A 136 -23.19 11.14 1.85
CA ASP A 136 -23.46 11.86 0.59
C ASP A 136 -22.21 12.59 0.05
N LEU A 137 -21.05 11.96 0.21
CA LEU A 137 -19.72 12.47 -0.19
C LEU A 137 -18.98 11.56 -1.16
N ALA A 138 -19.49 10.35 -1.41
CA ALA A 138 -18.96 9.44 -2.43
C ALA A 138 -19.41 9.87 -3.85
N ARG A 139 -19.34 11.16 -4.17
CA ARG A 139 -19.76 11.73 -5.44
C ARG A 139 -18.82 12.84 -5.91
N ILE A 140 -18.74 13.03 -7.22
CA ILE A 140 -17.94 14.07 -7.87
C ILE A 140 -18.55 14.43 -9.22
N ASN A 141 -18.51 15.71 -9.59
CA ASN A 141 -18.86 16.12 -10.95
C ASN A 141 -17.81 15.56 -11.92
N LEU A 142 -18.23 14.99 -13.04
CA LEU A 142 -17.29 14.41 -14.01
C LEU A 142 -16.28 15.43 -14.57
N LEU A 143 -16.62 16.72 -14.57
CA LEU A 143 -15.71 17.80 -14.97
C LEU A 143 -14.64 18.13 -13.92
N ASP A 144 -14.84 17.76 -12.67
CA ASP A 144 -13.88 17.97 -11.58
C ASP A 144 -12.85 16.84 -11.49
N ILE A 145 -13.06 15.73 -12.23
CA ILE A 145 -12.08 14.65 -12.30
C ILE A 145 -10.87 15.13 -13.13
N PRO A 146 -9.63 15.05 -12.60
CA PRO A 146 -8.44 15.47 -13.31
C PRO A 146 -8.29 14.80 -14.70
N GLY A 147 -7.99 15.61 -15.71
CA GLY A 147 -7.82 15.18 -17.10
C GLY A 147 -8.99 15.57 -18.01
N ASN A 148 -8.85 15.33 -19.31
CA ASN A 148 -9.83 15.77 -20.31
C ASN A 148 -10.76 14.64 -20.79
N THR A 149 -10.55 13.40 -20.35
CA THR A 149 -11.29 12.23 -20.85
C THR A 149 -12.75 12.26 -20.40
N TYR A 150 -13.02 12.61 -19.14
CA TYR A 150 -14.36 12.72 -18.60
C TYR A 150 -15.13 13.95 -19.11
N ALA A 151 -14.46 14.94 -19.72
CA ALA A 151 -15.11 16.12 -20.29
C ALA A 151 -16.13 15.78 -21.38
N LYS A 152 -16.00 14.62 -22.04
CA LYS A 152 -17.00 14.13 -23.01
C LYS A 152 -18.37 13.88 -22.40
N PHE A 153 -18.47 13.64 -21.09
CA PHE A 153 -19.76 13.53 -20.40
C PHE A 153 -20.43 14.89 -20.09
N ALA A 154 -19.81 16.00 -20.49
CA ALA A 154 -20.44 17.31 -20.59
C ALA A 154 -20.57 17.78 -22.06
N ASP A 155 -20.03 17.01 -23.01
CA ASP A 155 -20.09 17.33 -24.43
C ASP A 155 -21.49 17.00 -24.96
N ARG A 156 -22.16 18.04 -25.44
CA ARG A 156 -23.53 17.96 -25.91
C ARG A 156 -23.70 17.06 -27.11
N GLU A 157 -22.77 17.10 -28.06
CA GLU A 157 -22.87 16.30 -29.28
C GLU A 157 -22.77 14.82 -28.94
N PHE A 158 -21.80 14.46 -28.10
CA PHE A 158 -21.63 13.11 -27.60
C PHE A 158 -22.86 12.63 -26.81
N LEU A 159 -23.32 13.43 -25.84
CA LEU A 159 -24.48 13.09 -25.02
C LEU A 159 -25.76 12.94 -25.87
N ALA A 160 -25.96 13.79 -26.87
CA ALA A 160 -27.12 13.73 -27.76
C ALA A 160 -27.04 12.58 -28.78
N GLU A 161 -25.84 12.11 -29.12
CA GLU A 161 -25.64 10.89 -29.90
C GLU A 161 -25.98 9.66 -29.06
N ALA A 162 -25.41 9.57 -27.85
CA ALA A 162 -25.61 8.47 -26.93
C ALA A 162 -27.04 8.40 -26.37
N ILE A 163 -27.66 9.55 -26.12
CA ILE A 163 -28.99 9.70 -25.52
C ILE A 163 -29.78 10.68 -26.39
N PRO A 164 -30.40 10.21 -27.50
CA PRO A 164 -31.15 11.07 -28.43
C PRO A 164 -32.24 11.93 -27.79
N GLU A 165 -32.82 11.50 -26.65
CA GLU A 165 -33.77 12.28 -25.86
C GLU A 165 -33.22 13.67 -25.47
N LEU A 166 -31.91 13.80 -25.26
CA LEU A 166 -31.30 15.06 -24.84
C LEU A 166 -31.39 16.17 -25.89
N LYS A 167 -31.63 15.82 -27.17
CA LYS A 167 -31.84 16.81 -28.25
C LYS A 167 -33.07 17.69 -28.03
N ARG A 168 -34.06 17.20 -27.27
CA ARG A 168 -35.28 17.94 -26.93
C ARG A 168 -34.98 19.20 -26.11
N PHE A 169 -33.92 19.15 -25.29
CA PHE A 169 -33.49 20.26 -24.46
C PHE A 169 -32.54 21.18 -25.24
N GLY A 170 -32.99 21.71 -26.39
CA GLY A 170 -32.27 22.75 -27.17
C GLY A 170 -31.55 23.75 -26.25
N ASP A 171 -30.36 24.24 -26.58
CA ASP A 171 -29.38 25.01 -25.76
C ASP A 171 -29.24 24.85 -24.23
N ALA A 172 -29.84 23.84 -23.59
CA ALA A 172 -29.67 23.62 -22.16
C ALA A 172 -28.26 23.09 -21.82
N GLU A 173 -27.75 23.48 -20.64
CA GLU A 173 -26.52 22.91 -20.07
C GLU A 173 -26.81 21.53 -19.47
N PHE A 174 -25.83 20.62 -19.56
CA PHE A 174 -25.88 19.31 -18.91
C PHE A 174 -24.83 19.22 -17.81
N SER A 175 -25.18 18.55 -16.72
CA SER A 175 -24.29 18.19 -15.63
C SER A 175 -24.28 16.67 -15.51
N SER A 176 -23.10 16.07 -15.43
CA SER A 176 -22.96 14.64 -15.18
C SER A 176 -22.19 14.43 -13.89
N GLU A 177 -22.79 13.73 -12.95
CA GLU A 177 -22.21 13.40 -11.66
C GLU A 177 -21.94 11.91 -11.56
N LEU A 178 -20.75 11.54 -11.08
CA LEU A 178 -20.39 10.17 -10.72
C LEU A 178 -20.53 10.00 -9.22
N SER A 179 -21.13 8.91 -8.79
CA SER A 179 -21.29 8.55 -7.38
C SER A 179 -21.10 7.05 -7.16
N LEU A 180 -20.72 6.66 -5.95
CA LEU A 180 -20.81 5.27 -5.52
C LEU A 180 -22.20 4.99 -4.94
N GLY A 181 -22.81 3.90 -5.38
CA GLY A 181 -24.03 3.34 -4.81
C GLY A 181 -23.78 2.24 -3.79
N GLU A 182 -22.62 1.58 -3.84
CA GLU A 182 -22.22 0.48 -2.95
C GLU A 182 -20.71 0.53 -2.67
N GLY A 183 -20.30 -0.03 -1.51
CA GLY A 183 -18.91 -0.08 -1.08
C GLY A 183 -17.98 -0.88 -1.99
N ILE A 184 -16.69 -0.55 -1.96
CA ILE A 184 -15.66 -1.19 -2.78
C ILE A 184 -15.12 -2.43 -2.09
N HIS A 185 -14.98 -3.52 -2.85
CA HIS A 185 -14.40 -4.78 -2.38
C HIS A 185 -13.02 -5.02 -3.00
N VAL A 186 -12.16 -5.71 -2.26
CA VAL A 186 -10.85 -6.16 -2.74
C VAL A 186 -10.70 -7.64 -2.46
N GLU A 187 -10.39 -8.41 -3.50
CA GLU A 187 -10.21 -9.86 -3.41
C GLU A 187 -8.76 -10.24 -3.74
N ASP A 188 -8.26 -11.29 -3.08
CA ASP A 188 -6.98 -11.92 -3.43
C ASP A 188 -7.16 -12.81 -4.65
N ILE A 189 -6.36 -12.55 -5.68
CA ILE A 189 -6.28 -13.37 -6.89
C ILE A 189 -4.83 -13.80 -7.15
N SER A 190 -4.00 -13.78 -6.11
CA SER A 190 -2.58 -14.15 -6.19
C SER A 190 -2.40 -15.63 -6.48
N GLU A 191 -1.40 -15.94 -7.30
CA GLU A 191 -0.92 -17.31 -7.48
C GLU A 191 0.15 -17.64 -6.42
N LYS A 192 0.29 -18.93 -6.08
CA LYS A 192 1.10 -19.41 -4.94
C LYS A 192 2.58 -18.95 -4.96
N ASP A 193 3.13 -18.67 -6.14
CA ASP A 193 4.53 -18.27 -6.36
C ASP A 193 4.65 -16.99 -7.23
N GLY A 194 3.57 -16.20 -7.34
CA GLY A 194 3.50 -15.01 -8.19
C GLY A 194 3.63 -13.68 -7.42
N PRO A 195 3.67 -12.53 -8.14
CA PRO A 195 3.46 -11.25 -7.49
C PRO A 195 2.10 -11.23 -6.81
N THR A 196 1.96 -10.41 -5.77
CA THR A 196 0.66 -10.22 -5.13
C THR A 196 -0.28 -9.56 -6.11
N ARG A 197 -1.43 -10.20 -6.35
CA ARG A 197 -2.46 -9.71 -7.25
C ARG A 197 -3.76 -9.54 -6.49
N VAL A 198 -4.40 -8.41 -6.76
CA VAL A 198 -5.63 -8.00 -6.10
C VAL A 198 -6.66 -7.64 -7.17
N GLN A 199 -7.91 -8.05 -6.97
CA GLN A 199 -9.02 -7.59 -7.80
C GLN A 199 -9.79 -6.52 -7.04
N PHE A 200 -9.87 -5.32 -7.60
CA PHE A 200 -10.77 -4.29 -7.13
C PHE A 200 -12.13 -4.50 -7.79
N HIS A 201 -13.19 -4.55 -6.99
CA HIS A 201 -14.57 -4.60 -7.46
C HIS A 201 -15.32 -3.37 -6.94
N VAL A 202 -15.81 -2.56 -7.88
CA VAL A 202 -16.68 -1.41 -7.64
C VAL A 202 -18.08 -1.82 -8.15
N PRO A 203 -18.93 -2.41 -7.29
CA PRO A 203 -20.16 -3.07 -7.72
C PRO A 203 -21.22 -2.12 -8.29
N LYS A 204 -21.26 -0.88 -7.81
CA LYS A 204 -22.28 0.09 -8.21
C LYS A 204 -21.73 1.49 -8.34
N LEU A 205 -21.09 1.77 -9.47
CA LEU A 205 -20.72 3.12 -9.86
C LEU A 205 -21.89 3.74 -10.64
N VAL A 206 -22.45 4.85 -10.17
CA VAL A 206 -23.63 5.48 -10.74
C VAL A 206 -23.24 6.80 -11.40
N ILE A 207 -23.60 6.98 -12.66
CA ILE A 207 -23.47 8.26 -13.36
C ILE A 207 -24.86 8.80 -13.66
N THR A 208 -25.15 9.98 -13.14
CA THR A 208 -26.42 10.68 -13.38
C THR A 208 -26.17 11.87 -14.29
N THR A 209 -26.85 11.91 -15.42
CA THR A 209 -26.86 13.07 -16.32
C THR A 209 -28.14 13.86 -16.10
N SER A 210 -27.96 15.13 -15.77
CA SER A 210 -29.01 16.10 -15.45
C SER A 210 -29.01 17.24 -16.45
N VAL A 211 -30.20 17.78 -16.71
CA VAL A 211 -30.40 19.05 -17.42
C VAL A 211 -30.41 20.17 -16.40
N ILE A 212 -29.62 21.21 -16.64
CA ILE A 212 -29.68 22.47 -15.89
C ILE A 212 -30.69 23.37 -16.58
N SER A 213 -31.81 23.66 -15.90
CA SER A 213 -32.81 24.60 -16.43
C SER A 213 -32.34 26.03 -16.21
N GLY A 214 -32.14 26.78 -17.31
CA GLY A 214 -31.64 28.15 -17.28
C GLY A 214 -32.65 29.17 -16.74
N GLY A 215 -32.36 29.72 -15.57
CA GLY A 215 -32.83 31.02 -15.09
C GLY A 215 -31.65 31.78 -14.49
N ALA A 216 -31.59 33.10 -14.67
CA ALA A 216 -30.56 33.91 -14.03
C ALA A 216 -30.54 33.63 -12.53
N VAL A 217 -29.38 33.21 -12.01
CA VAL A 217 -29.19 32.95 -10.58
C VAL A 217 -29.33 34.28 -9.84
N VAL A 218 -30.53 34.56 -9.33
CA VAL A 218 -30.70 35.53 -8.25
C VAL A 218 -30.08 34.87 -7.03
N SER A 219 -29.09 35.54 -6.45
CA SER A 219 -28.28 35.07 -5.32
C SER A 219 -29.06 34.22 -4.32
N GLY A 220 -28.75 32.91 -4.28
CA GLY A 220 -29.24 31.98 -3.25
C GLY A 220 -30.17 30.86 -3.73
N GLU A 221 -30.68 30.91 -4.97
CA GLU A 221 -31.45 29.79 -5.53
C GLU A 221 -30.53 28.78 -6.24
N SER A 222 -30.56 27.53 -5.76
CA SER A 222 -29.81 26.41 -6.36
C SER A 222 -30.31 26.18 -7.79
N ARG A 223 -29.39 26.07 -8.75
CA ARG A 223 -29.72 25.62 -10.12
C ARG A 223 -30.55 24.33 -10.01
N LEU A 224 -31.77 24.34 -10.53
CA LEU A 224 -32.63 23.15 -10.53
C LEU A 224 -32.10 22.16 -11.58
N GLU A 225 -31.24 21.26 -11.13
CA GLU A 225 -30.81 20.10 -11.90
C GLU A 225 -31.93 19.08 -11.95
N LYS A 226 -32.38 18.74 -13.17
CA LYS A 226 -33.37 17.69 -13.38
C LYS A 226 -32.66 16.45 -13.91
N PRO A 227 -32.58 15.35 -13.15
CA PRO A 227 -31.97 14.12 -13.63
C PRO A 227 -32.79 13.56 -14.81
N VAL A 228 -32.10 13.10 -15.85
CA VAL A 228 -32.73 12.58 -17.07
C VAL A 228 -32.36 11.12 -17.28
N VAL A 229 -31.09 10.78 -17.17
CA VAL A 229 -30.59 9.40 -17.36
C VAL A 229 -29.68 9.03 -16.20
N VAL A 230 -29.78 7.76 -15.80
CA VAL A 230 -28.93 7.11 -14.81
C VAL A 230 -28.25 5.92 -15.46
N PHE A 231 -26.94 5.86 -15.30
CA PHE A 231 -26.08 4.76 -15.71
C PHE A 231 -25.56 4.07 -14.47
N GLU A 232 -25.72 2.75 -14.39
CA GLU A 232 -25.20 1.92 -13.30
C GLU A 232 -24.13 1.00 -13.87
N PHE A 233 -22.93 1.07 -13.32
CA PHE A 233 -21.74 0.42 -13.83
C PHE A 233 -21.12 -0.46 -12.74
N ASP A 234 -21.06 -1.77 -13.00
CA ASP A 234 -20.30 -2.74 -12.20
C ASP A 234 -18.91 -2.88 -12.83
N LEU A 235 -17.86 -2.60 -12.07
CA LEU A 235 -16.50 -2.50 -12.57
C LEU A 235 -15.54 -3.36 -11.78
N LYS A 236 -14.69 -4.10 -12.50
CA LYS A 236 -13.62 -4.92 -11.95
C LYS A 236 -12.30 -4.62 -12.64
N GLN A 237 -11.22 -4.53 -11.88
CA GLN A 237 -9.88 -4.45 -12.44
C GLN A 237 -8.85 -5.04 -11.50
N ASN A 238 -7.88 -5.75 -12.09
CA ASN A 238 -6.79 -6.35 -11.34
C ASN A 238 -5.62 -5.37 -11.22
N GLY A 239 -5.05 -5.33 -10.02
CA GLY A 239 -3.80 -4.66 -9.71
C GLY A 239 -2.77 -5.64 -9.18
N PHE A 240 -1.51 -5.21 -9.16
CA PHE A 240 -0.40 -5.99 -8.62
C PHE A 240 0.47 -5.16 -7.67
N ALA A 241 1.12 -5.87 -6.75
CA ALA A 241 2.17 -5.38 -5.87
C ALA A 241 3.35 -6.35 -5.91
N GLU A 242 4.55 -5.83 -6.17
CA GLU A 242 5.75 -6.63 -6.32
C GLU A 242 6.92 -6.02 -5.57
N LEU A 243 7.62 -6.84 -4.79
CA LEU A 243 8.86 -6.45 -4.15
C LEU A 243 10.01 -6.47 -5.17
N LEU A 244 10.58 -5.30 -5.42
CA LEU A 244 11.82 -5.14 -6.17
C LEU A 244 13.02 -5.06 -5.22
N GLN A 245 14.11 -5.72 -5.62
CA GLN A 245 15.41 -5.62 -4.96
C GLN A 245 16.44 -5.13 -5.98
N PRO A 246 16.44 -3.83 -6.34
CA PRO A 246 17.32 -3.30 -7.38
C PRO A 246 18.80 -3.57 -7.11
N ASP A 247 19.19 -3.50 -5.83
CA ASP A 247 20.53 -3.79 -5.36
C ASP A 247 20.49 -4.41 -3.94
N SER A 248 21.66 -4.61 -3.35
CA SER A 248 21.81 -5.24 -2.03
C SER A 248 21.22 -4.39 -0.89
N GLN A 249 21.18 -3.06 -1.05
CA GLN A 249 20.79 -2.07 -0.06
C GLN A 249 19.39 -1.50 -0.28
N THR A 250 18.91 -1.45 -1.52
CA THR A 250 17.66 -0.83 -1.89
C THR A 250 16.53 -1.84 -1.93
N ARG A 251 15.39 -1.45 -1.36
CA ARG A 251 14.11 -2.14 -1.55
C ARG A 251 13.13 -1.17 -2.16
N ALA A 252 12.31 -1.67 -3.07
CA ALA A 252 11.21 -0.90 -3.60
C ALA A 252 10.00 -1.79 -3.77
N ILE A 253 8.80 -1.22 -3.69
CA ILE A 253 7.58 -1.92 -4.08
C ILE A 253 7.08 -1.28 -5.36
N ARG A 254 6.88 -2.13 -6.37
CA ARG A 254 6.25 -1.77 -7.63
C ARG A 254 4.77 -2.08 -7.55
N PHE A 255 3.94 -1.09 -7.81
CA PHE A 255 2.49 -1.22 -7.86
C PHE A 255 1.98 -0.81 -9.22
N GLY A 256 0.91 -1.44 -9.69
CA GLY A 256 0.24 -1.02 -10.90
C GLY A 256 -1.00 -1.84 -11.19
N TRP A 257 -1.59 -1.56 -12.35
CA TRP A 257 -2.71 -2.29 -12.92
C TRP A 257 -2.15 -3.26 -13.98
N ASP A 258 -2.48 -4.55 -13.90
CA ASP A 258 -2.00 -5.56 -14.86
C ASP A 258 -3.12 -6.23 -15.68
N SER A 259 -4.36 -5.76 -15.53
CA SER A 259 -5.45 -6.13 -16.43
C SER A 259 -6.12 -4.91 -17.06
N GLU A 260 -6.69 -5.16 -18.23
CA GLU A 260 -7.76 -4.30 -18.74
C GLU A 260 -8.91 -4.30 -17.72
N PRO A 261 -9.53 -3.14 -17.46
CA PRO A 261 -10.76 -3.11 -16.68
C PRO A 261 -11.84 -3.89 -17.42
N VAL A 262 -12.74 -4.51 -16.68
CA VAL A 262 -13.94 -5.19 -17.18
C VAL A 262 -15.13 -4.60 -16.45
N GLY A 263 -16.20 -4.28 -17.16
CA GLY A 263 -17.41 -3.83 -16.49
C GLY A 263 -18.66 -4.02 -17.32
N THR A 264 -19.80 -3.94 -16.64
CA THR A 264 -21.12 -4.04 -17.27
C THR A 264 -21.90 -2.77 -17.00
N LEU A 265 -22.53 -2.23 -18.04
CA LEU A 265 -23.32 -1.01 -17.96
C LEU A 265 -24.80 -1.33 -18.09
N LYS A 266 -25.60 -0.80 -17.17
CA LYS A 266 -27.05 -0.72 -17.28
C LYS A 266 -27.44 0.74 -17.32
N SER A 267 -28.46 1.08 -18.09
CA SER A 267 -28.99 2.44 -18.16
C SER A 267 -30.50 2.45 -18.02
N ARG A 268 -31.00 3.56 -17.51
CA ARG A 268 -32.42 3.86 -17.40
C ARG A 268 -32.64 5.36 -17.41
N PHE A 269 -33.82 5.79 -17.79
CA PHE A 269 -34.24 7.16 -17.51
C PHE A 269 -34.45 7.33 -16.00
N ALA A 270 -34.20 8.53 -15.50
CA ALA A 270 -34.35 8.86 -14.09
C ALA A 270 -35.79 8.64 -13.61
N ASP A 271 -35.95 8.35 -12.32
CA ASP A 271 -37.26 8.07 -11.76
C ASP A 271 -38.19 9.28 -11.89
N GLY A 272 -39.38 9.06 -12.45
CA GLY A 272 -40.33 10.14 -12.75
C GLY A 272 -40.06 10.90 -14.05
N TYR A 273 -39.00 10.57 -14.80
CA TYR A 273 -38.76 11.10 -16.14
C TYR A 273 -39.52 10.29 -17.19
N GLN A 274 -40.24 10.98 -18.09
CA GLN A 274 -40.94 10.36 -19.23
C GLN A 274 -40.22 10.74 -20.53
N ALA A 275 -39.50 9.78 -21.11
CA ALA A 275 -38.79 9.97 -22.36
C ALA A 275 -39.74 9.86 -23.56
N GLU A 276 -39.60 10.79 -24.50
CA GLU A 276 -40.25 10.68 -25.82
C GLU A 276 -39.47 9.72 -26.72
N ASN A 277 -38.15 9.68 -26.55
CA ASN A 277 -37.25 8.74 -27.19
C ASN A 277 -36.55 7.86 -26.15
N PRO A 278 -36.98 6.60 -25.94
CA PRO A 278 -36.41 5.73 -24.92
C PRO A 278 -35.06 5.12 -25.31
N LYS A 279 -34.48 5.48 -26.47
CA LYS A 279 -33.21 4.92 -26.93
C LYS A 279 -32.05 5.47 -26.11
N ILE A 280 -31.20 4.58 -25.61
CA ILE A 280 -29.89 4.89 -25.01
C ILE A 280 -28.86 3.97 -25.66
N ASP A 281 -27.78 4.53 -26.18
CA ASP A 281 -26.65 3.79 -26.75
C ASP A 281 -25.68 3.38 -25.64
N ASN A 282 -25.93 2.20 -25.06
CA ASN A 282 -25.11 1.68 -23.97
C ASN A 282 -23.70 1.32 -24.42
N ASP A 283 -23.51 0.89 -25.66
CA ASP A 283 -22.18 0.50 -26.16
C ASP A 283 -21.29 1.72 -26.29
N LEU A 284 -21.82 2.84 -26.81
CA LEU A 284 -21.10 4.09 -26.91
C LEU A 284 -20.72 4.65 -25.53
N VAL A 285 -21.66 4.64 -24.57
CA VAL A 285 -21.40 5.11 -23.20
C VAL A 285 -20.41 4.20 -22.49
N HIS A 286 -20.58 2.87 -22.59
CA HIS A 286 -19.69 1.89 -21.99
C HIS A 286 -18.26 2.06 -22.51
N ALA A 287 -18.07 2.12 -23.83
CA ALA A 287 -16.76 2.32 -24.44
C ALA A 287 -16.08 3.61 -23.93
N ARG A 288 -16.84 4.71 -23.82
CA ARG A 288 -16.33 5.97 -23.28
C ARG A 288 -15.97 5.86 -21.80
N LEU A 289 -16.79 5.20 -20.98
CA LEU A 289 -16.50 4.99 -19.56
C LEU A 289 -15.24 4.15 -19.36
N MET A 290 -15.08 3.09 -20.14
CA MET A 290 -13.86 2.27 -20.12
C MET A 290 -12.63 3.08 -20.48
N GLU A 291 -12.70 3.93 -21.51
CA GLU A 291 -11.60 4.83 -21.88
C GLU A 291 -11.27 5.82 -20.75
N CYS A 292 -12.28 6.43 -20.14
CA CYS A 292 -12.09 7.37 -19.05
C CYS A 292 -11.48 6.70 -17.82
N TRP A 293 -11.96 5.51 -17.47
CA TRP A 293 -11.41 4.72 -16.38
C TRP A 293 -9.96 4.32 -16.65
N LYS A 294 -9.64 3.81 -17.85
CA LYS A 294 -8.26 3.50 -18.25
C LYS A 294 -7.36 4.71 -18.13
N ALA A 295 -7.83 5.88 -18.59
CA ALA A 295 -7.07 7.13 -18.47
C ALA A 295 -6.82 7.50 -17.00
N TRP A 296 -7.84 7.42 -16.14
CA TRP A 296 -7.71 7.66 -14.69
C TRP A 296 -6.70 6.71 -14.05
N THR A 297 -6.83 5.41 -14.29
CA THR A 297 -5.90 4.40 -13.76
C THR A 297 -4.51 4.50 -14.40
N GLY A 298 -4.41 5.04 -15.62
CA GLY A 298 -3.15 5.31 -16.32
C GLY A 298 -2.42 6.55 -15.81
N LEU A 299 -3.11 7.53 -15.22
CA LEU A 299 -2.48 8.63 -14.47
C LEU A 299 -1.76 8.10 -13.24
N VAL A 300 -2.28 7.04 -12.63
CA VAL A 300 -1.60 6.25 -11.60
C VAL A 300 -0.68 5.25 -12.28
N ALA A 301 0.35 5.75 -12.97
CA ALA A 301 1.35 4.93 -13.66
C ALA A 301 1.88 3.81 -12.75
N VAL A 302 2.44 2.74 -13.34
CA VAL A 302 3.20 1.74 -12.56
C VAL A 302 4.21 2.48 -11.71
N THR A 303 3.96 2.55 -10.40
CA THR A 303 4.73 3.37 -9.48
C THR A 303 5.67 2.46 -8.73
N THR A 304 6.94 2.88 -8.68
CA THR A 304 7.94 2.22 -7.86
C THR A 304 8.24 3.11 -6.68
N ALA A 305 7.93 2.63 -5.49
CA ALA A 305 8.18 3.34 -4.25
C ALA A 305 9.40 2.73 -3.56
N LYS A 306 10.46 3.51 -3.37
CA LYS A 306 11.58 3.08 -2.54
C LYS A 306 11.10 2.93 -1.09
N VAL A 307 11.44 1.81 -0.47
CA VAL A 307 11.13 1.51 0.93
C VAL A 307 12.43 1.67 1.72
N PRO A 308 12.53 2.69 2.59
CA PRO A 308 13.72 2.86 3.41
C PRO A 308 13.82 1.75 4.46
N ASP A 309 15.05 1.45 4.88
CA ASP A 309 15.28 0.62 6.07
C ASP A 309 14.67 1.30 7.31
N LEU A 310 14.09 0.49 8.20
CA LEU A 310 13.56 0.95 9.49
C LEU A 310 14.68 0.90 10.54
N ASP A 311 14.95 2.01 11.19
CA ASP A 311 15.87 2.04 12.33
C ASP A 311 15.19 1.40 13.56
N PHE A 312 15.78 0.32 14.09
CA PHE A 312 15.28 -0.40 15.26
C PHE A 312 16.38 -0.57 16.30
N GLY A 313 16.50 0.40 17.20
CA GLY A 313 17.56 0.44 18.20
C GLY A 313 18.95 0.57 17.55
N LEU A 314 19.79 -0.46 17.70
CA LEU A 314 21.14 -0.52 17.12
C LEU A 314 21.20 -1.26 15.78
N THR A 315 20.07 -1.79 15.30
CA THR A 315 19.99 -2.49 14.02
C THR A 315 19.08 -1.74 13.04
N LYS A 316 19.21 -2.08 11.77
CA LYS A 316 18.27 -1.69 10.72
C LYS A 316 17.40 -2.90 10.39
N LEU A 317 16.16 -2.67 9.97
CA LEU A 317 15.28 -3.70 9.44
C LEU A 317 14.95 -3.34 8.00
N ARG A 318 15.29 -4.24 7.08
CA ARG A 318 15.08 -4.06 5.64
C ARG A 318 13.89 -4.90 5.20
N LEU A 319 13.07 -4.33 4.31
CA LEU A 319 11.97 -5.08 3.68
C LEU A 319 12.53 -6.32 2.98
N SER A 320 12.14 -7.51 3.43
CA SER A 320 12.61 -8.78 2.89
C SER A 320 11.52 -9.52 2.13
N LYS A 321 10.26 -9.32 2.53
CA LYS A 321 9.09 -9.89 1.88
C LYS A 321 7.93 -8.91 1.94
N ALA A 322 7.10 -8.88 0.91
CA ALA A 322 5.78 -8.27 0.96
C ALA A 322 4.83 -9.15 0.17
N GLY A 323 3.57 -9.20 0.57
CA GLY A 323 2.56 -9.81 -0.26
C GLY A 323 1.19 -9.88 0.38
N TRP A 324 0.33 -10.74 -0.18
CA TRP A 324 -0.96 -11.09 0.41
C TRP A 324 -0.87 -12.49 1.00
N ASP A 325 -1.26 -12.62 2.26
CA ASP A 325 -1.51 -13.91 2.90
C ASP A 325 -2.91 -13.81 3.48
N ALA A 326 -3.86 -14.42 2.77
CA ALA A 326 -5.26 -14.16 3.04
C ALA A 326 -5.55 -14.41 4.53
N PRO A 327 -6.04 -13.37 5.24
CA PRO A 327 -6.85 -12.29 4.69
C PRO A 327 -6.19 -10.89 4.72
N HIS A 328 -4.86 -10.81 4.76
CA HIS A 328 -4.15 -9.54 4.96
C HIS A 328 -3.03 -9.31 3.94
N LEU A 329 -2.84 -8.04 3.57
CA LEU A 329 -1.61 -7.57 2.95
C LEU A 329 -0.55 -7.43 4.04
N TYR A 330 0.67 -7.88 3.78
CA TYR A 330 1.76 -7.79 4.74
C TYR A 330 3.08 -7.32 4.12
N ALA A 331 3.92 -6.75 4.97
CA ALA A 331 5.31 -6.43 4.74
C ALA A 331 6.15 -6.97 5.90
N THR A 332 7.14 -7.80 5.59
CA THR A 332 8.07 -8.39 6.55
C THR A 332 9.42 -7.71 6.44
N PHE A 333 9.94 -7.28 7.58
CA PHE A 333 11.23 -6.62 7.73
C PHE A 333 12.15 -7.47 8.60
N THR A 334 13.34 -7.73 8.10
CA THR A 334 14.37 -8.51 8.80
C THR A 334 15.67 -7.71 8.88
N PRO A 335 16.55 -8.00 9.86
CA PRO A 335 17.88 -7.43 9.86
C PRO A 335 18.57 -7.69 8.52
N PRO A 336 19.11 -6.67 7.83
CA PRO A 336 19.81 -6.89 6.59
C PRO A 336 21.18 -7.49 6.92
N GLY A 337 21.52 -8.58 6.23
CA GLY A 337 22.82 -9.23 6.36
C GLY A 337 23.99 -8.36 5.89
N VAL A 338 25.20 -8.92 5.92
CA VAL A 338 26.41 -8.28 5.39
C VAL A 338 26.78 -8.92 4.07
N LYS A 339 26.97 -8.12 3.03
CA LYS A 339 27.42 -8.59 1.71
C LYS A 339 28.87 -8.20 1.45
N LEU A 340 29.67 -9.17 1.04
CA LEU A 340 31.04 -8.96 0.59
C LEU A 340 31.21 -9.47 -0.84
N THR A 341 31.67 -8.62 -1.75
CA THR A 341 31.91 -8.98 -3.16
C THR A 341 33.38 -8.83 -3.51
N ASN A 342 33.94 -9.80 -4.23
CA ASN A 342 35.29 -9.72 -4.77
C ASN A 342 35.24 -9.27 -6.23
N LEU A 343 35.64 -8.02 -6.50
CA LEU A 343 35.75 -7.45 -7.85
C LEU A 343 37.20 -7.47 -8.38
N THR A 344 38.08 -8.27 -7.77
CA THR A 344 39.45 -8.49 -8.25
C THR A 344 39.54 -9.76 -9.09
N GLU A 345 40.67 -9.95 -9.76
CA GLU A 345 40.95 -11.14 -10.60
C GLU A 345 41.53 -12.32 -9.80
N VAL A 346 41.74 -12.19 -8.50
CA VAL A 346 42.35 -13.22 -7.65
C VAL A 346 41.43 -13.67 -6.54
N ASP A 347 41.62 -14.91 -6.09
CA ASP A 347 40.90 -15.46 -4.94
C ASP A 347 41.17 -14.64 -3.66
N PHE A 348 40.10 -14.34 -2.93
CA PHE A 348 40.14 -13.57 -1.70
C PHE A 348 39.94 -14.49 -0.50
N VAL A 349 41.01 -14.68 0.29
CA VAL A 349 40.97 -15.54 1.49
C VAL A 349 40.96 -14.69 2.76
N TYR A 350 40.01 -14.94 3.67
CA TYR A 350 39.79 -14.14 4.87
C TYR A 350 39.19 -14.94 6.02
N GLU A 351 39.21 -14.37 7.21
CA GLU A 351 38.56 -14.91 8.41
C GLU A 351 37.52 -13.91 8.93
N THR A 352 36.50 -14.41 9.62
CA THR A 352 35.45 -13.58 10.20
C THR A 352 35.25 -13.88 11.67
N LYS A 353 34.66 -12.93 12.41
CA LYS A 353 34.12 -13.16 13.75
C LYS A 353 32.93 -12.26 14.02
N GLY A 354 32.08 -12.70 14.94
CA GLY A 354 31.08 -11.85 15.58
C GLY A 354 31.65 -11.12 16.80
N PRO A 355 30.84 -10.28 17.46
CA PRO A 355 31.28 -9.45 18.59
C PRO A 355 31.87 -10.24 19.77
N TYR A 356 31.36 -11.46 20.01
CA TYR A 356 31.74 -12.30 21.15
C TYR A 356 32.21 -13.70 20.73
N SER A 357 32.60 -13.88 19.47
CA SER A 357 33.14 -15.15 18.98
C SER A 357 34.65 -15.06 18.77
N ASP A 358 35.31 -16.21 18.83
CA ASP A 358 36.64 -16.36 18.25
C ASP A 358 36.57 -16.18 16.73
N TRP A 359 37.74 -16.03 16.11
CA TRP A 359 37.88 -16.07 14.67
C TRP A 359 37.41 -17.41 14.10
N SER A 360 36.84 -17.37 12.91
CA SER A 360 36.39 -18.56 12.20
C SER A 360 37.52 -19.57 12.07
N ASN A 361 37.28 -20.81 12.50
CA ASN A 361 38.28 -21.88 12.46
C ASN A 361 38.74 -22.21 11.03
N ALA A 362 37.88 -21.95 10.03
CA ALA A 362 38.21 -22.06 8.62
C ALA A 362 38.34 -20.67 8.00
N LYS A 363 39.27 -20.56 7.04
CA LYS A 363 39.37 -19.37 6.18
C LYS A 363 38.31 -19.48 5.08
N TYR A 364 37.54 -18.42 4.91
CA TYR A 364 36.65 -18.25 3.78
C TYR A 364 37.48 -17.97 2.54
N LYS A 365 37.06 -18.53 1.39
CA LYS A 365 37.63 -18.25 0.07
C LYS A 365 36.53 -17.66 -0.81
N LEU A 366 36.74 -16.46 -1.33
CA LEU A 366 35.81 -15.74 -2.17
C LEU A 366 36.44 -15.52 -3.56
N GLU A 367 35.92 -16.22 -4.56
CA GLU A 367 36.45 -16.20 -5.93
C GLU A 367 36.17 -14.85 -6.64
N PRO A 368 36.93 -14.52 -7.70
CA PRO A 368 36.66 -13.38 -8.57
C PRO A 368 35.21 -13.28 -9.04
N GLY A 369 34.62 -12.10 -8.91
CA GLY A 369 33.23 -11.82 -9.29
C GLY A 369 32.17 -12.44 -8.39
N LYS A 370 32.53 -13.19 -7.34
CA LYS A 370 31.58 -13.81 -6.42
C LYS A 370 31.29 -12.93 -5.22
N SER A 371 30.19 -13.25 -4.53
CA SER A 371 29.79 -12.63 -3.27
C SER A 371 29.59 -13.68 -2.18
N HIS A 372 29.88 -13.30 -0.94
CA HIS A 372 29.40 -13.99 0.25
C HIS A 372 28.38 -13.10 0.95
N ASP A 373 27.22 -13.67 1.25
CA ASP A 373 26.13 -13.04 1.99
C ASP A 373 26.07 -13.67 3.38
N PHE A 374 26.18 -12.85 4.41
CA PHE A 374 26.11 -13.26 5.81
C PHE A 374 24.78 -12.81 6.38
N ASP A 375 23.86 -13.74 6.62
CA ASP A 375 22.57 -13.46 7.28
C ASP A 375 22.75 -13.32 8.79
N ILE A 376 23.25 -12.16 9.19
CA ILE A 376 23.56 -11.82 10.59
C ILE A 376 23.02 -10.43 10.92
N SER A 377 22.56 -10.27 12.15
CA SER A 377 22.00 -9.02 12.69
C SER A 377 23.01 -8.20 13.49
N TYR A 378 24.29 -8.56 13.45
CA TYR A 378 25.37 -7.92 14.22
C TYR A 378 26.57 -7.57 13.32
N PRO A 379 27.43 -6.63 13.74
CA PRO A 379 28.61 -6.27 12.96
C PRO A 379 29.55 -7.46 12.74
N LEU A 380 29.97 -7.65 11.49
CA LEU A 380 30.94 -8.66 11.09
C LEU A 380 32.33 -8.05 11.15
N THR A 381 33.20 -8.55 12.03
CA THR A 381 34.62 -8.22 11.92
C THR A 381 35.27 -9.22 10.98
N TYR A 382 35.97 -8.75 9.96
CA TYR A 382 36.80 -9.59 9.11
C TYR A 382 38.27 -9.21 9.19
N ARG A 383 39.14 -10.19 8.95
CA ARG A 383 40.59 -10.05 8.97
C ARG A 383 41.20 -10.64 7.70
N ARG A 384 42.20 -9.95 7.16
CA ARG A 384 43.06 -10.46 6.09
C ARG A 384 44.46 -9.85 6.20
N ASN A 385 45.51 -10.68 6.11
CA ASN A 385 46.91 -10.23 6.04
C ASN A 385 47.30 -9.18 7.10
N GLY A 386 46.68 -9.24 8.30
CA GLY A 386 46.89 -8.27 9.39
C GLY A 386 45.95 -7.06 9.37
N GLU A 387 45.26 -6.78 8.25
CA GLU A 387 44.21 -5.76 8.18
C GLU A 387 42.92 -6.29 8.81
N ILE A 388 42.23 -5.42 9.56
CA ILE A 388 40.99 -5.72 10.27
C ILE A 388 39.97 -4.63 9.98
N TYR A 389 38.77 -5.03 9.62
CA TYR A 389 37.66 -4.13 9.38
C TYR A 389 36.40 -4.66 10.04
N THR A 390 35.49 -3.75 10.40
CA THR A 390 34.17 -4.11 10.95
C THR A 390 33.11 -3.62 9.99
N LEU A 391 32.27 -4.54 9.53
CA LEU A 391 31.19 -4.31 8.58
C LEU A 391 29.87 -4.28 9.34
N ALA A 392 29.11 -3.20 9.19
CA ALA A 392 27.80 -3.07 9.82
C ALA A 392 26.75 -3.95 9.11
N PRO A 393 25.72 -4.44 9.81
CA PRO A 393 24.55 -5.04 9.19
C PRO A 393 23.96 -4.14 8.10
N GLY A 394 23.57 -4.74 6.97
CA GLY A 394 23.06 -4.05 5.79
C GLY A 394 24.10 -3.35 4.94
N SER A 395 25.39 -3.45 5.27
CA SER A 395 26.46 -2.97 4.40
C SER A 395 26.73 -3.93 3.24
N HIS A 396 27.05 -3.35 2.09
CA HIS A 396 27.67 -4.04 0.98
C HIS A 396 29.07 -3.47 0.79
N SER A 397 30.07 -4.33 0.93
CA SER A 397 31.47 -3.98 0.73
C SER A 397 32.05 -4.71 -0.47
N GLU A 398 32.86 -4.00 -1.24
CA GLU A 398 33.51 -4.48 -2.44
C GLU A 398 35.01 -4.46 -2.26
N PHE A 399 35.62 -5.59 -2.60
CA PHE A 399 37.06 -5.70 -2.68
C PHE A 399 37.49 -5.39 -4.11
N ARG A 400 38.29 -4.34 -4.30
CA ARG A 400 38.74 -3.89 -5.64
C ARG A 400 40.10 -3.22 -5.59
N VAL A 401 40.74 -3.13 -6.75
CA VAL A 401 41.98 -2.35 -6.92
C VAL A 401 41.64 -0.85 -6.84
N PRO A 402 42.34 -0.05 -6.01
CA PRO A 402 42.12 1.40 -5.95
C PRO A 402 42.34 2.06 -7.32
N LEU A 403 41.61 3.15 -7.61
CA LEU A 403 41.73 3.88 -8.89
C LEU A 403 43.14 4.40 -9.21
N LYS A 404 43.96 4.61 -8.18
CA LYS A 404 45.36 5.06 -8.31
C LYS A 404 46.35 3.88 -8.49
N GLY A 405 45.85 2.65 -8.63
CA GLY A 405 46.64 1.42 -8.58
C GLY A 405 47.06 1.05 -7.15
N GLY A 406 47.66 -0.14 -7.01
CA GLY A 406 48.14 -0.69 -5.75
C GLY A 406 47.44 -1.97 -5.33
N ASP A 407 47.75 -2.45 -4.13
CA ASP A 407 47.11 -3.65 -3.60
C ASP A 407 45.60 -3.45 -3.44
N PRO A 408 44.78 -4.47 -3.76
CA PRO A 408 43.36 -4.34 -3.62
C PRO A 408 42.96 -4.12 -2.15
N ARG A 409 41.92 -3.32 -1.96
CA ARG A 409 41.42 -2.89 -0.65
C ARG A 409 39.90 -3.01 -0.59
N LEU A 410 39.37 -2.97 0.62
CA LEU A 410 37.93 -2.93 0.81
C LEU A 410 37.40 -1.51 0.71
N PHE A 411 36.33 -1.38 -0.05
CA PHE A 411 35.55 -0.16 -0.19
C PHE A 411 34.09 -0.45 0.13
N GLN A 412 33.35 0.55 0.57
CA GLN A 412 31.90 0.48 0.48
C GLN A 412 31.51 0.38 -0.99
N ALA A 413 30.59 -0.53 -1.31
CA ALA A 413 30.08 -0.71 -2.66
C ALA A 413 29.53 0.61 -3.18
N ARG A 414 29.76 0.90 -4.46
CA ARG A 414 29.05 2.00 -5.13
C ARG A 414 27.79 1.38 -5.71
N ASP A 415 26.66 1.61 -5.06
CA ASP A 415 25.37 1.21 -5.62
C ASP A 415 25.20 1.92 -6.97
N MET A 416 24.82 1.18 -8.01
CA MET A 416 24.55 1.80 -9.32
C MET A 416 23.30 2.68 -9.18
N PRO A 417 23.31 3.91 -9.75
CA PRO A 417 22.23 4.87 -9.62
C PRO A 417 20.89 4.39 -10.17
#